data_AF-A0A818NZI0-F1
#
_entry.id   AF-A0A818NZI0-F1
#
_cell.length_a   1.000
_cell.length_b   1.000
_cell.length_c   1.000
_cell.angle_alpha   90.00
_cell.angle_beta   90.00
_cell.angle_gamma   90.00
#
_symmetry.space_group_name_H-M   'P 1'
#
loop_
_entity.id
_entity.type
_entity.pdbx_description
1 polymer ?
#
loop_
_entity_poly.entity_id
_entity_poly.type
_entity_poly.pdbx_seq_one_letter_code
_entity_poly.pdbx_strand_id
1 'polypeptide(L)'
;MQISWQYLFIVSLLTVVYGQFVTKNVRSISSGLSFGMCRGYCQQSINITSSPPELVASKQPNFPQESYPPVQRQFPFSSTQWEQLVSLLDLEAFTTLPNRIGCPGCADGGIEWIEVDWADATKRVTFESGKLLKALEGFVVNLRQMRKEYINQL
;
A
#
# COMPACT_ATOMS: atom_id res chain seq x y z
N MET A 1 -22.80 44.76 13.18
CA MET A 1 -21.58 43.93 13.13
C MET A 1 -21.83 42.82 12.11
N GLN A 2 -21.59 43.09 10.82
CA GLN A 2 -21.81 42.15 9.72
C GLN A 2 -20.56 41.27 9.58
N ILE A 3 -20.65 40.01 10.00
CA ILE A 3 -19.64 39.00 9.70
C ILE A 3 -19.87 38.58 8.26
N SER A 4 -18.96 38.95 7.36
CA SER A 4 -19.10 38.73 5.93
C SER A 4 -19.03 37.22 5.61
N TRP A 5 -20.10 36.71 4.99
CA TRP A 5 -20.21 35.33 4.52
C TRP A 5 -19.24 34.95 3.38
N GLN A 6 -18.37 35.87 2.96
CA GLN A 6 -17.46 35.70 1.82
C GLN A 6 -16.22 34.85 2.17
N TYR A 7 -15.83 34.76 3.44
CA TYR A 7 -14.65 34.00 3.86
C TYR A 7 -14.88 32.48 3.93
N LEU A 8 -16.12 32.02 4.12
CA LEU A 8 -16.43 30.58 4.24
C LEU A 8 -16.28 29.84 2.90
N PHE A 9 -16.54 30.49 1.76
CA PHE A 9 -16.40 29.86 0.46
C PHE A 9 -14.94 29.64 0.03
N ILE A 10 -14.06 30.60 0.34
CA ILE A 10 -12.63 30.55 -0.07
C ILE A 10 -11.88 29.42 0.66
N VAL A 11 -12.20 29.18 1.94
CA VAL A 11 -11.57 28.09 2.73
C VAL A 11 -11.97 26.70 2.21
N SER A 12 -13.21 26.54 1.71
CA SER A 12 -13.68 25.26 1.15
C SER A 12 -13.03 24.93 -0.21
N LEU A 13 -12.69 25.93 -1.02
CA LEU A 13 -12.06 25.75 -2.34
C LEU A 13 -10.58 25.36 -2.23
N LEU A 14 -9.86 25.86 -1.21
CA LEU A 14 -8.45 25.54 -0.99
C LEU A 14 -8.22 24.11 -0.50
N THR A 15 -9.13 23.56 0.33
CA THR A 15 -9.00 22.21 0.87
C THR A 15 -9.23 21.12 -0.19
N VAL A 16 -10.19 21.31 -1.09
CA VAL A 16 -10.50 20.33 -2.15
C VAL A 16 -9.37 20.22 -3.19
N VAL A 17 -8.72 21.32 -3.55
CA VAL A 17 -7.63 21.31 -4.55
C VAL A 17 -6.36 20.65 -4.00
N TYR A 18 -6.06 20.83 -2.71
CA TYR A 18 -4.90 20.18 -2.08
C TYR A 18 -5.03 18.66 -2.05
N GLY A 19 -6.21 18.12 -1.71
CA GLY A 19 -6.44 16.67 -1.65
C GLY A 19 -6.20 15.94 -2.97
N GLN A 20 -6.53 16.58 -4.11
CA GLN A 20 -6.32 16.01 -5.45
C GLN A 20 -4.86 16.05 -5.93
N PHE A 21 -4.06 17.01 -5.44
CA PHE A 21 -2.66 17.14 -5.85
C PHE A 21 -1.75 16.12 -5.17
N VAL A 22 -2.08 15.69 -3.96
CA VAL A 22 -1.23 14.79 -3.17
C VAL A 22 -1.25 13.36 -3.73
N THR A 23 -2.42 12.86 -4.17
CA THR A 23 -2.54 11.53 -4.82
C THR A 23 -1.88 11.48 -6.19
N LYS A 24 -1.82 12.60 -6.93
CA LYS A 24 -1.13 12.69 -8.23
C LYS A 24 0.41 12.54 -8.13
N ASN A 25 0.98 12.65 -6.93
CA ASN A 25 2.43 12.59 -6.70
C ASN A 25 2.91 11.26 -6.09
N VAL A 26 2.05 10.24 -6.02
CA VAL A 26 2.46 8.89 -5.61
C VAL A 26 3.38 8.31 -6.68
N ARG A 27 4.57 7.85 -6.27
CA ARG A 27 5.61 7.28 -7.14
C ARG A 27 5.65 5.76 -7.07
N SER A 28 5.40 5.19 -5.90
CA SER A 28 5.25 3.74 -5.75
C SER A 28 4.34 3.36 -4.61
N ILE A 29 3.74 2.17 -4.75
CA ILE A 29 2.98 1.48 -3.72
C ILE A 29 3.54 0.07 -3.62
N SER A 30 4.00 -0.29 -2.43
CA SER A 30 4.43 -1.64 -2.09
C SER A 30 3.53 -2.24 -1.03
N SER A 31 3.28 -3.54 -1.13
CA SER A 31 2.53 -4.27 -0.12
C SER A 31 3.11 -5.66 0.04
N GLY A 32 3.22 -6.12 1.29
CA GLY A 32 3.73 -7.45 1.57
C GLY A 32 3.16 -8.08 2.82
N LEU A 33 3.42 -9.37 2.93
CA LEU A 33 3.06 -10.19 4.08
C LEU A 33 4.23 -11.09 4.46
N SER A 34 4.29 -11.44 5.74
CA SER A 34 5.30 -12.35 6.27
C SER A 34 4.72 -13.20 7.41
N PHE A 35 5.08 -14.47 7.46
CA PHE A 35 4.75 -15.38 8.56
C PHE A 35 6.05 -15.99 9.12
N GLY A 36 6.29 -15.86 10.43
CA GLY A 36 7.53 -16.30 11.06
C GLY A 36 7.70 -17.83 11.06
N MET A 37 6.68 -18.55 11.51
CA MET A 37 6.66 -20.02 11.64
C MET A 37 6.08 -20.70 10.39
N CYS A 38 6.55 -20.30 9.20
CA CYS A 38 6.09 -20.87 7.93
C CYS A 38 7.15 -21.78 7.28
N ARG A 39 6.70 -22.76 6.48
CA ARG A 39 7.55 -23.55 5.57
C ARG A 39 7.31 -23.14 4.13
N GLY A 40 8.39 -22.93 3.38
CA GLY A 40 8.33 -22.51 1.98
C GLY A 40 8.31 -20.99 1.81
N TYR A 41 7.46 -20.48 0.93
CA TYR A 41 7.37 -19.05 0.60
C TYR A 41 6.64 -18.24 1.66
N CYS A 42 7.37 -17.87 2.71
CA CYS A 42 6.86 -17.22 3.90
C CYS A 42 6.73 -15.71 3.80
N GLN A 43 7.43 -15.11 2.85
CA GLN A 43 7.35 -13.70 2.54
C GLN A 43 6.85 -13.55 1.12
N GLN A 44 5.91 -12.63 0.93
CA GLN A 44 5.33 -12.31 -0.36
C GLN A 44 5.12 -10.82 -0.46
N SER A 45 5.45 -10.22 -1.61
CA SER A 45 5.24 -8.80 -1.84
C SER A 45 4.95 -8.47 -3.29
N ILE A 46 4.30 -7.32 -3.47
CA ILE A 46 4.22 -6.61 -4.74
C ILE A 46 4.81 -5.21 -4.54
N ASN A 47 5.52 -4.71 -5.54
CA ASN A 47 5.96 -3.32 -5.66
C ASN A 47 5.45 -2.77 -6.99
N ILE A 48 4.79 -1.62 -6.96
CA ILE A 48 4.15 -1.02 -8.13
C ILE A 48 4.68 0.40 -8.28
N THR A 49 5.32 0.71 -9.41
CA THR A 49 5.84 2.06 -9.70
C THR A 49 4.91 2.81 -10.64
N SER A 50 5.03 4.14 -10.72
CA SER A 50 4.15 4.99 -11.54
C SER A 50 4.71 5.42 -12.90
N SER A 51 6.03 5.36 -13.10
CA SER A 51 6.67 5.91 -14.31
C SER A 51 7.96 5.16 -14.74
N PRO A 52 7.87 4.24 -15.72
CA PRO A 52 6.62 3.70 -16.26
C PRO A 52 5.87 2.87 -15.21
N PRO A 53 4.54 2.70 -15.34
CA PRO A 53 3.84 1.77 -14.48
C PRO A 53 4.35 0.35 -14.68
N GLU A 54 4.80 -0.27 -13.60
CA GLU A 54 5.32 -1.63 -13.58
C GLU A 54 4.97 -2.28 -12.24
N LEU A 55 4.65 -3.57 -12.25
CA LEU A 55 4.46 -4.36 -11.04
C LEU A 55 5.54 -5.44 -10.93
N VAL A 56 6.24 -5.48 -9.81
CA VAL A 56 7.16 -6.55 -9.46
C VAL A 56 6.53 -7.38 -8.34
N ALA A 57 6.30 -8.67 -8.58
CA ALA A 57 5.88 -9.60 -7.52
C ALA A 57 7.06 -10.47 -7.10
N SER A 58 7.16 -10.74 -5.80
CA SER A 58 8.22 -11.56 -5.22
C SER A 58 7.73 -12.48 -4.11
N LYS A 59 8.31 -13.67 -4.02
CA LYS A 59 8.10 -14.62 -2.93
C LYS A 59 9.42 -15.27 -2.51
N GLN A 60 9.63 -15.41 -1.19
CA GLN A 60 10.86 -15.97 -0.65
C GLN A 60 10.62 -16.66 0.70
N PRO A 61 11.47 -17.64 1.08
CA PRO A 61 11.46 -18.20 2.42
C PRO A 61 12.09 -17.26 3.45
N ASN A 62 11.85 -17.51 4.74
CA ASN A 62 12.50 -16.74 5.81
C ASN A 62 14.00 -17.05 5.94
N PHE A 63 14.41 -18.25 5.54
CA PHE A 63 15.79 -18.72 5.55
C PHE A 63 16.07 -19.44 4.22
N PRO A 64 17.32 -19.45 3.73
CA PRO A 64 17.67 -20.16 2.50
C PRO A 64 17.18 -21.61 2.50
N GLN A 65 16.42 -21.99 1.49
CA GLN A 65 15.87 -23.33 1.30
C GLN A 65 15.98 -23.69 -0.18
N GLU A 66 16.71 -24.75 -0.51
CA GLU A 66 16.92 -25.18 -1.91
C GLU A 66 15.60 -25.48 -2.64
N SER A 67 14.61 -26.04 -1.93
CA SER A 67 13.29 -26.33 -2.50
C SER A 67 12.42 -25.10 -2.70
N TYR A 68 12.79 -23.95 -2.15
CA TYR A 68 12.04 -22.69 -2.22
C TYR A 68 12.99 -21.52 -2.49
N PRO A 69 13.66 -21.50 -3.66
CA PRO A 69 14.53 -20.37 -4.00
C PRO A 69 13.69 -19.09 -4.12
N PRO A 70 14.21 -17.92 -3.74
CA PRO A 70 13.54 -16.64 -3.97
C PRO A 70 13.14 -16.49 -5.44
N VAL A 71 11.90 -16.07 -5.69
CA VAL A 71 11.37 -15.84 -7.04
C VAL A 71 10.86 -14.41 -7.12
N GLN A 72 11.19 -13.73 -8.22
CA GLN A 72 10.60 -12.45 -8.56
C GLN A 72 10.27 -12.40 -10.06
N ARG A 73 9.22 -11.66 -10.42
CA ARG A 73 8.87 -11.41 -11.82
C ARG A 73 8.25 -10.02 -11.97
N GLN A 74 8.61 -9.37 -13.07
CA GLN A 74 7.97 -8.15 -13.55
C GLN A 74 6.73 -8.49 -14.38
N PHE A 75 5.69 -7.70 -14.19
CA PHE A 75 4.44 -7.78 -14.92
C PHE A 75 4.12 -6.42 -15.52
N PRO A 76 3.55 -6.39 -16.74
CA PRO A 76 3.03 -5.16 -17.30
C PRO A 76 1.93 -4.62 -16.39
N PHE A 77 2.00 -3.31 -16.14
CA PHE A 77 1.00 -2.58 -15.38
C PHE A 77 0.64 -1.34 -16.20
N SER A 78 -0.65 -1.08 -16.41
CA SER A 78 -1.09 0.06 -17.23
C SER A 78 -1.27 1.32 -16.39
N SER A 79 -1.18 2.48 -17.03
CA SER A 79 -1.50 3.76 -16.39
C SER A 79 -2.92 3.78 -15.82
N THR A 80 -3.89 3.13 -16.48
CA THR A 80 -5.26 3.01 -15.98
C THR A 80 -5.34 2.17 -14.71
N GLN A 81 -4.62 1.03 -14.64
CA GLN A 81 -4.55 0.24 -13.42
C GLN A 81 -3.88 1.01 -12.28
N TRP A 82 -2.84 1.79 -12.60
CA TRP A 82 -2.19 2.69 -11.64
C TRP A 82 -3.14 3.76 -11.10
N GLU A 83 -3.84 4.47 -11.97
CA GLU A 83 -4.83 5.49 -11.57
C GLU A 83 -5.96 4.90 -10.73
N GLN A 84 -6.45 3.71 -11.10
CA GLN A 84 -7.46 2.99 -10.31
C GLN A 84 -6.94 2.63 -8.92
N LEU A 85 -5.72 2.10 -8.81
CA LEU A 85 -5.12 1.78 -7.51
C LEU A 85 -4.96 3.04 -6.64
N VAL A 86 -4.39 4.10 -7.21
CA VAL A 86 -4.17 5.36 -6.49
C VAL A 86 -5.49 6.02 -6.09
N SER A 87 -6.57 5.86 -6.88
CA SER A 87 -7.88 6.42 -6.53
C SER A 87 -8.50 5.81 -5.26
N LEU A 88 -8.06 4.61 -4.86
CA LEU A 88 -8.48 3.96 -3.62
C LEU A 88 -7.69 4.45 -2.40
N LEU A 89 -6.54 5.10 -2.61
CA LEU A 89 -5.67 5.57 -1.55
C LEU A 89 -6.10 6.96 -1.07
N ASP A 90 -6.63 7.01 0.15
CA ASP A 90 -6.69 8.24 0.94
C ASP A 90 -5.31 8.49 1.57
N LEU A 91 -4.47 9.26 0.87
CA LEU A 91 -3.09 9.51 1.30
C LEU A 91 -3.02 10.35 2.59
N GLU A 92 -3.98 11.25 2.82
CA GLU A 92 -4.07 12.00 4.07
C GLU A 92 -4.36 11.03 5.23
N ALA A 93 -5.38 10.18 5.11
CA ALA A 93 -5.68 9.17 6.12
C ALA A 93 -4.47 8.24 6.35
N PHE A 94 -3.82 7.76 5.28
CA PHE A 94 -2.66 6.88 5.38
C PHE A 94 -1.48 7.53 6.13
N THR A 95 -1.21 8.81 5.86
CA THR A 95 -0.10 9.54 6.51
C THR A 95 -0.33 9.80 7.98
N THR A 96 -1.59 9.81 8.46
CA THR A 96 -1.90 9.94 9.90
C THR A 96 -1.75 8.64 10.69
N LEU A 97 -1.73 7.48 10.03
CA LEU A 97 -1.61 6.19 10.72
C LEU A 97 -0.26 6.06 11.45
N PRO A 98 -0.20 5.37 12.60
CA PRO A 98 1.08 5.03 13.20
C PRO A 98 1.81 3.99 12.32
N ASN A 99 3.14 4.00 12.34
CA ASN A 99 3.96 3.07 11.54
C ASN A 99 3.74 1.60 11.93
N ARG A 100 3.24 1.34 13.15
CA ARG A 100 2.88 0.02 13.65
C ARG A 100 1.49 0.09 14.29
N ILE A 101 0.56 -0.75 13.84
CA ILE A 101 -0.81 -0.87 14.38
C ILE A 101 -0.97 -2.25 15.00
N GLY A 102 -1.49 -2.31 16.22
CA GLY A 102 -1.73 -3.57 16.93
C GLY A 102 -0.45 -4.31 17.29
N CYS A 103 -0.48 -5.64 17.16
CA CYS A 103 0.65 -6.53 17.50
C CYS A 103 1.05 -7.42 16.31
N PRO A 104 1.58 -6.87 15.20
CA PRO A 104 1.97 -7.66 14.03
C PRO A 104 3.01 -8.70 14.43
N GLY A 105 2.77 -9.97 14.05
CA GLY A 105 3.66 -11.08 14.38
C GLY A 105 3.47 -11.71 15.77
N CYS A 106 2.60 -11.17 16.62
CA CYS A 106 2.36 -11.71 17.94
C CYS A 106 1.51 -12.98 17.89
N ALA A 107 1.71 -13.91 18.84
CA ALA A 107 1.03 -15.21 18.90
C ALA A 107 1.10 -15.98 17.56
N ASP A 108 2.27 -15.99 16.93
CA ASP A 108 2.53 -16.60 15.62
C ASP A 108 1.65 -16.07 14.47
N GLY A 109 1.04 -14.90 14.66
CA GLY A 109 0.26 -14.21 13.65
C GLY A 109 1.11 -13.72 12.48
N GLY A 110 0.45 -13.46 11.35
CA GLY A 110 1.09 -12.84 10.19
C GLY A 110 1.37 -11.36 10.40
N ILE A 111 2.41 -10.88 9.74
CA ILE A 111 2.72 -9.46 9.56
C ILE A 111 2.24 -9.07 8.17
N GLU A 112 1.55 -7.94 8.07
CA GLU A 112 1.24 -7.30 6.80
C GLU A 112 1.75 -5.87 6.83
N TRP A 113 2.19 -5.38 5.69
CA TRP A 113 2.66 -4.01 5.56
C TRP A 113 2.25 -3.42 4.22
N ILE A 114 2.07 -2.10 4.24
CA ILE A 114 1.87 -1.26 3.07
C ILE A 114 2.86 -0.12 3.17
N GLU A 115 3.57 0.14 2.08
CA GLU A 115 4.48 1.26 1.94
C GLU A 115 4.05 2.10 0.74
N VAL A 116 3.95 3.40 0.95
CA VAL A 116 3.64 4.37 -0.10
C VAL A 116 4.79 5.35 -0.17
N ASP A 117 5.29 5.57 -1.37
CA ASP A 117 6.25 6.61 -1.69
C ASP A 117 5.58 7.67 -2.56
N TRP A 118 5.71 8.93 -2.16
CA TRP A 118 5.25 10.10 -2.91
C TRP A 118 6.36 11.14 -2.97
N ALA A 119 6.17 12.21 -3.75
CA ALA A 119 7.21 13.19 -4.09
C ALA A 119 8.17 13.55 -2.93
N ASP A 120 7.62 13.80 -1.73
CA ASP A 120 8.37 14.37 -0.61
C ASP A 120 8.67 13.38 0.52
N ALA A 121 8.08 12.19 0.52
CA ALA A 121 8.24 11.25 1.62
C ALA A 121 7.84 9.81 1.26
N THR A 122 8.31 8.90 2.12
CA THR A 122 7.93 7.49 2.11
C THR A 122 7.36 7.14 3.49
N LYS A 123 6.28 6.37 3.53
CA LYS A 123 5.73 5.86 4.79
C LYS A 123 5.34 4.40 4.66
N ARG A 124 5.73 3.63 5.67
CA ARG A 124 5.34 2.24 5.86
C ARG A 124 4.45 2.09 7.09
N VAL A 125 3.32 1.41 6.91
CA VAL A 125 2.43 1.00 7.99
C VAL A 125 2.46 -0.52 8.08
N THR A 126 2.81 -1.04 9.25
CA THR A 126 2.86 -2.47 9.56
C THR A 126 1.72 -2.83 10.51
N PHE A 127 0.94 -3.85 10.19
CA PHE A 127 -0.25 -4.26 10.93
C PHE A 127 -0.43 -5.79 10.91
N GLU A 128 -1.32 -6.31 11.75
CA GLU A 128 -1.61 -7.75 11.81
C GLU A 128 -2.24 -8.22 10.49
N SER A 129 -1.76 -9.35 9.96
CA SER A 129 -2.29 -9.93 8.73
C SER A 129 -3.79 -10.21 8.84
N GLY A 130 -4.53 -9.86 7.79
CA GLY A 130 -5.99 -10.01 7.74
C GLY A 130 -6.78 -8.84 8.34
N LYS A 131 -6.18 -7.96 9.16
CA LYS A 131 -6.86 -6.76 9.68
C LYS A 131 -7.02 -5.69 8.61
N LEU A 132 -8.10 -4.92 8.67
CA LEU A 132 -8.29 -3.77 7.79
C LEU A 132 -7.76 -2.50 8.44
N LEU A 133 -7.36 -1.54 7.61
CA LEU A 133 -7.03 -0.19 8.03
C LEU A 133 -8.28 0.67 7.86
N LYS A 134 -8.74 1.29 8.95
CA LYS A 134 -9.93 2.14 8.93
C LYS A 134 -9.75 3.27 7.90
N ALA A 135 -10.78 3.55 7.11
CA ALA A 135 -10.78 4.52 6.01
C ALA A 135 -9.93 4.13 4.78
N LEU A 136 -9.31 2.95 4.79
CA LEU A 136 -8.50 2.42 3.68
C LEU A 136 -8.88 0.98 3.34
N GLU A 137 -10.07 0.53 3.74
CA GLU A 137 -10.52 -0.86 3.59
C GLU A 137 -10.48 -1.32 2.12
N GLY A 138 -10.99 -0.48 1.21
CA GLY A 138 -10.97 -0.76 -0.23
C GLY A 138 -9.56 -0.89 -0.80
N PHE A 139 -8.65 -0.01 -0.38
CA PHE A 139 -7.24 -0.05 -0.79
C PHE A 139 -6.54 -1.32 -0.29
N VAL A 140 -6.71 -1.66 0.99
CA VAL A 140 -6.12 -2.86 1.59
C VAL A 140 -6.63 -4.13 0.91
N VAL A 141 -7.94 -4.23 0.66
CA VAL A 141 -8.54 -5.38 -0.04
C VAL A 141 -8.01 -5.50 -1.47
N ASN A 142 -7.90 -4.40 -2.19
CA ASN A 142 -7.38 -4.39 -3.55
C ASN A 142 -5.91 -4.86 -3.61
N LEU A 143 -5.04 -4.33 -2.73
CA LEU A 143 -3.64 -4.74 -2.65
C LEU A 143 -3.48 -6.24 -2.30
N ARG A 144 -4.31 -6.77 -1.41
CA ARG A 144 -4.32 -8.20 -1.08
C ARG A 144 -4.70 -9.06 -2.29
N GLN A 145 -5.72 -8.64 -3.03
CA GLN A 145 -6.19 -9.35 -4.21
C GLN A 145 -5.10 -9.35 -5.29
N MET A 146 -4.52 -8.20 -5.59
CA MET A 146 -3.39 -8.08 -6.53
C MET A 146 -2.23 -8.97 -6.09
N ARG A 147 -1.81 -8.89 -4.82
CA ARG A 147 -0.70 -9.70 -4.31
C ARG A 147 -0.97 -11.18 -4.49
N LYS A 148 -2.17 -11.66 -4.14
CA LYS A 148 -2.55 -13.07 -4.38
C LYS A 148 -2.48 -13.44 -5.87
N GLU A 149 -3.02 -12.60 -6.74
CA GLU A 149 -3.09 -12.83 -8.17
C GLU A 149 -1.69 -12.93 -8.82
N TYR A 150 -0.80 -11.99 -8.54
CA TYR A 150 0.53 -11.98 -9.15
C TYR A 150 1.47 -13.02 -8.52
N ILE A 151 1.34 -13.30 -7.22
CA ILE A 151 2.14 -14.34 -6.56
C ILE A 151 1.79 -15.74 -7.07
N ASN A 152 0.52 -16.00 -7.39
CA ASN A 152 0.08 -17.27 -7.99
C ASN A 152 0.64 -17.51 -9.40
N GLN A 153 1.15 -16.46 -10.05
CA GLN A 153 1.77 -16.57 -11.36
C GLN A 153 3.28 -16.84 -11.27
N LEU A 154 3.91 -16.67 -10.10
CA LEU A 154 5.34 -16.95 -9.88
C LEU A 154 5.62 -18.45 -9.86
#